data_AF-A0A1G4FI86-F1
#
_entry.id   AF-A0A1G4FI86-F1
#
_cell.length_a   1.000
_cell.length_b   1.000
_cell.length_c   1.000
_cell.angle_alpha   90.00
_cell.angle_beta   90.00
_cell.angle_gamma   90.00
#
_symmetry.space_group_name_H-M   'P 1'
#
loop_
_entity.id
_entity.type
_entity.pdbx_description
1 polymer ?
#
loop_
_entity_poly.entity_id
_entity_poly.type
_entity_poly.pdbx_seq_one_letter_code
_entity_poly.pdbx_strand_id
1 'polypeptide(L)'
;MAVDGVNNNEPVYWFKDEKEQTEQTEKSNSLDKDAFLRLLMTQMSHQDPLNPMEDKDMLAQLAQFSSLEQMNNLNTNFNSAKDEIVESLENMNNNQIDANIEILKEIINIKKAMEAYGGDESQKDSTEG
;
A
#
# COMPACT_ATOMS: atom_id res chain seq x y z
N MET A 1 10.08 -28.23 -41.03
CA MET A 1 8.66 -28.60 -40.92
C MET A 1 8.20 -28.29 -39.49
N ALA A 2 7.13 -27.48 -39.38
CA ALA A 2 6.07 -27.33 -38.34
C ALA A 2 6.17 -28.16 -37.03
N VAL A 3 5.72 -27.79 -35.82
CA VAL A 3 5.03 -26.66 -35.11
C VAL A 3 5.44 -26.81 -33.62
N ASP A 4 5.31 -25.87 -32.70
CA ASP A 4 4.13 -25.57 -31.86
C ASP A 4 4.64 -24.57 -30.79
N GLY A 5 4.01 -23.45 -30.46
CA GLY A 5 2.67 -23.38 -29.89
C GLY A 5 2.71 -23.05 -28.40
N VAL A 6 3.51 -22.07 -27.95
CA VAL A 6 3.41 -21.50 -26.59
C VAL A 6 3.51 -19.97 -26.68
N ASN A 7 2.36 -19.34 -26.89
CA ASN A 7 2.16 -17.92 -26.66
C ASN A 7 1.58 -17.76 -25.24
N ASN A 8 2.43 -17.53 -24.25
CA ASN A 8 2.03 -17.30 -22.85
C ASN A 8 1.68 -15.84 -22.59
N ASN A 9 0.78 -15.27 -23.38
CA ASN A 9 0.41 -13.85 -23.25
C ASN A 9 -1.12 -13.67 -23.11
N GLU A 10 -1.76 -14.50 -22.30
CA GLU A 10 -3.09 -14.22 -21.78
C GLU A 10 -2.97 -13.62 -20.37
N PRO A 11 -3.44 -12.37 -20.13
CA PRO A 11 -3.47 -11.79 -18.80
C PRO A 11 -4.55 -12.49 -17.97
N VAL A 12 -4.12 -13.17 -16.91
CA VAL A 12 -5.01 -13.75 -15.90
C VAL A 12 -5.55 -12.61 -15.04
N TYR A 13 -6.85 -12.31 -15.14
CA TYR A 13 -7.50 -11.34 -14.26
C TYR A 13 -7.95 -12.02 -12.96
N TRP A 14 -7.36 -11.65 -11.83
CA TRP A 14 -7.87 -11.99 -10.50
C TRP A 14 -8.78 -10.85 -10.02
N PHE A 15 -10.09 -11.08 -9.97
CA PHE A 15 -11.01 -10.23 -9.21
C PHE A 15 -10.95 -10.69 -7.76
N LYS A 16 -10.19 -9.95 -6.93
CA LYS A 16 -10.17 -10.17 -5.50
C LYS A 16 -11.31 -9.34 -4.90
N ASP A 17 -12.46 -9.97 -4.71
CA ASP A 17 -13.56 -9.39 -3.94
C ASP A 17 -13.15 -9.41 -2.47
N GLU A 18 -12.71 -8.27 -1.95
CA GLU A 18 -12.42 -8.13 -0.52
C GLU A 18 -12.78 -6.73 -0.03
N LYS A 19 -14.01 -6.61 0.49
CA LYS A 19 -14.36 -5.59 1.49
C LYS A 19 -15.17 -6.24 2.61
N GLU A 20 -14.49 -7.03 3.43
CA GLU A 20 -14.95 -7.26 4.80
C GLU A 20 -14.40 -6.12 5.68
N GLN A 21 -15.28 -5.17 6.01
CA GLN A 21 -15.03 -4.17 7.05
C GLN A 21 -14.95 -4.89 8.41
N THR A 22 -13.73 -5.07 8.91
CA THR A 22 -13.48 -5.38 10.32
C THR A 22 -13.29 -4.07 11.10
N GLU A 23 -14.38 -3.35 11.33
CA GLU A 23 -14.42 -2.24 12.29
C GLU A 23 -14.66 -2.77 13.71
N GLN A 24 -13.67 -3.41 14.33
CA GLN A 24 -13.69 -3.61 15.79
C GLN A 24 -12.27 -3.58 16.35
N THR A 25 -12.12 -2.93 17.52
CA THR A 25 -11.00 -2.99 18.50
C THR A 25 -9.97 -1.85 18.63
N GLU A 26 -10.30 -0.59 18.32
CA GLU A 26 -9.44 0.55 18.77
C GLU A 26 -10.01 1.33 19.97
N LYS A 27 -11.30 1.20 20.28
CA LYS A 27 -11.98 2.07 21.26
C LYS A 27 -11.90 1.62 22.73
N SER A 28 -11.43 0.40 23.02
CA SER A 28 -11.41 -0.15 24.38
C SER A 28 -10.22 0.33 25.21
N ASN A 29 -9.02 0.42 24.63
CA ASN A 29 -7.79 0.65 25.40
C ASN A 29 -7.64 2.08 25.92
N SER A 30 -8.20 3.09 25.24
CA SER A 30 -8.21 4.47 25.74
C SER A 30 -9.12 4.66 26.95
N LEU A 31 -10.24 3.92 27.00
CA LEU A 31 -11.23 4.00 28.08
C LEU A 31 -10.66 3.42 29.39
N ASP A 32 -9.87 2.35 29.30
CA ASP A 32 -9.26 1.68 30.46
C ASP A 32 -8.18 2.51 31.15
N LYS A 33 -7.38 3.28 30.40
CA LYS A 33 -6.36 4.19 30.97
C LYS A 33 -6.98 5.33 31.76
N ASP A 34 -8.03 5.96 31.23
CA ASP A 34 -8.73 7.07 31.88
C ASP A 34 -9.51 6.62 33.12
N ALA A 35 -10.14 5.44 33.07
CA ALA A 35 -10.82 4.86 34.22
C ALA A 35 -9.82 4.53 35.36
N PHE A 36 -8.63 4.03 35.01
CA PHE A 36 -7.58 3.74 35.98
C PHE A 36 -6.95 5.00 36.58
N LEU A 37 -6.66 6.03 35.79
CA LEU A 37 -6.15 7.32 36.30
C LEU A 37 -7.13 7.98 37.27
N ARG A 38 -8.43 7.83 37.03
CA ARG A 38 -9.48 8.29 37.97
C ARG A 38 -9.50 7.47 39.24
N LEU A 39 -9.35 6.14 39.15
CA LEU A 39 -9.24 5.27 40.32
C LEU A 39 -8.01 5.64 41.16
N LEU A 40 -6.86 5.88 40.52
CA LEU A 40 -5.62 6.31 41.15
C LEU A 40 -5.76 7.67 41.84
N MET A 41 -6.40 8.65 41.18
CA MET A 41 -6.66 9.96 41.78
C MET A 41 -7.60 9.86 42.98
N THR A 42 -8.54 8.92 42.94
CA THR A 42 -9.48 8.61 44.04
C THR A 42 -8.76 7.91 45.20
N GLN A 43 -7.84 6.99 44.92
CA GLN A 43 -6.99 6.34 45.93
C GLN A 43 -6.04 7.36 46.57
N MET A 44 -5.36 8.19 45.78
CA MET A 44 -4.44 9.22 46.28
C MET A 44 -5.14 10.30 47.13
N SER A 45 -6.42 10.56 46.90
CA SER A 45 -7.22 11.46 47.75
C SER A 45 -7.76 10.82 49.03
N HIS A 46 -7.71 9.48 49.15
CA HIS A 46 -8.14 8.70 50.33
C HIS A 46 -6.98 8.04 51.10
N GLN A 47 -5.75 8.11 50.61
CA GLN A 47 -4.56 7.52 51.25
C GLN A 47 -4.11 8.35 52.49
N ASP A 48 -3.73 7.64 53.56
CA ASP A 48 -3.00 8.23 54.69
C ASP A 48 -1.59 8.63 54.20
N PRO A 49 -1.16 9.90 54.38
CA PRO A 49 0.11 10.42 53.85
C PRO A 49 1.38 9.67 54.29
N LEU A 50 1.29 8.74 55.24
CA LEU A 50 2.43 8.00 55.79
C LEU A 50 2.83 6.73 55.02
N ASN A 51 2.06 6.22 54.04
CA ASN A 51 2.42 5.02 53.25
C ASN A 51 2.14 5.11 51.72
N PRO A 52 2.86 5.98 50.98
CA PRO A 52 2.63 6.20 49.54
C PRO A 52 3.41 5.25 48.59
N MET A 53 3.97 4.13 49.06
CA MET A 53 4.91 3.32 48.25
C MET A 53 4.24 2.30 47.31
N GLU A 54 3.15 1.63 47.73
CA GLU A 54 2.56 0.52 46.96
C GLU A 54 1.88 1.00 45.64
N ASP A 55 1.23 2.17 45.67
CA ASP A 55 0.55 2.75 44.49
C ASP A 55 1.52 3.20 43.39
N LYS A 56 2.75 3.56 43.76
CA LYS A 56 3.76 4.06 42.81
C LYS A 56 4.36 2.94 41.97
N ASP A 57 4.56 1.77 42.55
CA ASP A 57 5.10 0.61 41.83
C ASP A 57 4.11 0.09 40.79
N MET A 58 2.82 0.05 41.13
CA MET A 58 1.76 -0.30 40.19
C MET A 58 1.64 0.72 39.05
N LEU A 59 1.75 2.02 39.37
CA LEU A 59 1.78 3.08 38.36
C LEU A 59 2.98 2.96 37.42
N ALA A 60 4.16 2.66 37.95
CA ALA A 60 5.36 2.47 37.14
C ALA A 60 5.21 1.29 36.17
N GLN A 61 4.61 0.18 36.62
CA GLN A 61 4.32 -0.98 35.77
C GLN A 61 3.29 -0.64 34.69
N LEU A 62 2.20 0.08 35.03
CA LEU A 62 1.22 0.50 34.04
C LEU A 62 1.81 1.46 33.00
N ALA A 63 2.60 2.44 33.43
CA ALA A 63 3.29 3.35 32.52
C ALA A 63 4.21 2.59 31.57
N GLN A 64 4.90 1.56 32.07
CA GLN A 64 5.71 0.67 31.26
C GLN A 64 4.87 -0.11 30.23
N PHE A 65 3.74 -0.70 30.65
CA PHE A 65 2.83 -1.40 29.75
C PHE A 65 2.20 -0.47 28.70
N SER A 66 1.73 0.70 29.10
CA SER A 66 1.19 1.73 28.20
C SER A 66 2.21 2.18 27.17
N SER A 67 3.48 2.30 27.56
CA SER A 67 4.57 2.66 26.65
C SER A 67 4.88 1.54 25.66
N LEU A 68 4.87 0.27 26.12
CA LEU A 68 5.05 -0.90 25.25
C LEU A 68 3.90 -1.06 24.25
N GLU A 69 2.67 -0.85 24.70
CA GLU A 69 1.48 -0.87 23.85
C GLU A 69 1.54 0.26 22.82
N GLN A 70 1.89 1.48 23.24
CA GLN A 70 2.06 2.59 22.31
C GLN A 70 3.17 2.31 21.29
N MET A 71 4.27 1.68 21.71
CA MET A 71 5.33 1.24 20.81
C MET A 71 4.83 0.17 19.82
N ASN A 72 3.96 -0.76 20.26
CA ASN A 72 3.33 -1.73 19.38
C ASN A 72 2.44 -1.04 18.35
N ASN A 73 1.58 -0.11 18.78
CA ASN A 73 0.71 0.65 17.88
C ASN A 73 1.52 1.49 16.88
N LEU A 74 2.63 2.10 17.31
CA LEU A 74 3.55 2.79 16.41
C LEU A 74 4.17 1.85 15.38
N ASN A 75 4.59 0.65 15.78
CA ASN A 75 5.13 -0.34 14.85
C ASN A 75 4.08 -0.80 13.83
N THR A 76 2.84 -1.01 14.27
CA THR A 76 1.72 -1.37 13.38
C THR A 76 1.46 -0.26 12.37
N ASN A 77 1.32 0.98 12.83
CA ASN A 77 1.12 2.14 11.95
C ASN A 77 2.27 2.33 10.97
N PHE A 78 3.51 2.08 11.41
CA PHE A 78 4.69 2.15 10.56
C PHE A 78 4.67 1.08 9.46
N ASN A 79 4.27 -0.15 9.78
CA ASN A 79 4.11 -1.19 8.77
C ASN A 79 3.01 -0.85 7.77
N SER A 80 1.86 -0.35 8.22
CA SER A 80 0.78 0.10 7.32
C SER A 80 1.25 1.22 6.39
N ALA A 81 1.94 2.24 6.92
CA ALA A 81 2.49 3.31 6.10
C ALA A 81 3.53 2.81 5.08
N LYS A 82 4.34 1.82 5.45
CA LYS A 82 5.28 1.17 4.53
C LYS A 82 4.54 0.47 3.39
N ASP A 83 3.47 -0.27 3.70
CA ASP A 83 2.69 -0.99 2.69
C ASP A 83 1.99 -0.02 1.73
N GLU A 84 1.40 1.07 2.24
CA GLU A 84 0.82 2.14 1.42
C GLU A 84 1.85 2.80 0.48
N ILE A 85 3.08 3.02 0.96
CA ILE A 85 4.17 3.56 0.13
C ILE A 85 4.55 2.58 -0.99
N VAL A 86 4.66 1.29 -0.67
CA VAL A 86 4.97 0.25 -1.67
C VAL A 86 3.87 0.18 -2.73
N GLU A 87 2.60 0.16 -2.32
CA GLU A 87 1.46 0.18 -3.24
C GLU A 87 1.45 1.43 -4.12
N SER A 88 1.76 2.61 -3.56
CA SER A 88 1.87 3.84 -4.32
C SER A 88 2.98 3.76 -5.39
N LEU A 89 4.15 3.21 -5.04
CA LEU A 89 5.26 3.01 -5.98
C LEU A 89 4.87 2.03 -7.10
N GLU A 90 4.20 0.93 -6.76
CA GLU A 90 3.71 -0.04 -7.76
C GLU A 90 2.69 0.60 -8.71
N ASN A 91 1.73 1.35 -8.19
CA ASN A 91 0.73 2.06 -9.00
C ASN A 91 1.37 3.09 -9.94
N MET A 92 2.36 3.85 -9.46
CA MET A 92 3.10 4.77 -10.33
C MET A 92 3.86 4.04 -11.43
N ASN A 93 4.49 2.91 -11.11
CA ASN A 93 5.20 2.11 -12.11
C ASN A 93 4.24 1.56 -13.17
N ASN A 94 3.10 0.99 -12.76
CA ASN A 94 2.09 0.48 -13.69
C ASN A 94 1.56 1.59 -14.61
N ASN A 95 1.22 2.76 -14.07
CA ASN A 95 0.78 3.91 -14.87
C ASN A 95 1.85 4.36 -15.89
N GLN A 96 3.13 4.34 -15.52
CA GLN A 96 4.23 4.65 -16.45
C GLN A 96 4.38 3.59 -17.54
N ILE A 97 4.25 2.31 -17.19
CA ILE A 97 4.28 1.20 -18.16
C ILE A 97 3.14 1.33 -19.16
N ASP A 98 1.92 1.61 -18.69
CA ASP A 98 0.74 1.78 -19.55
C ASP A 98 0.92 2.96 -20.51
N ALA A 99 1.40 4.10 -20.02
CA ALA A 99 1.72 5.25 -20.86
C ALA A 99 2.76 4.91 -21.94
N ASN A 100 3.82 4.17 -21.56
CA ASN A 100 4.85 3.74 -22.50
C ASN A 100 4.30 2.77 -23.56
N ILE A 101 3.42 1.85 -23.16
CA ILE A 101 2.74 0.92 -24.09
C ILE A 101 1.90 1.70 -25.10
N GLU A 102 1.15 2.71 -24.66
CA GLU A 102 0.31 3.52 -25.54
C GLU A 102 1.14 4.29 -26.57
N ILE A 103 2.24 4.92 -26.14
CA ILE A 103 3.18 5.60 -27.03
C ILE A 103 3.76 4.61 -28.08
N LEU A 104 4.13 3.40 -27.66
CA LEU A 104 4.64 2.39 -28.59
C LEU A 104 3.59 1.98 -29.63
N LYS A 105 2.32 1.84 -29.25
CA LYS A 105 1.23 1.55 -30.21
C LYS A 105 1.09 2.68 -31.22
N GLU A 106 1.14 3.93 -30.79
CA GLU A 106 1.06 5.08 -31.70
C GLU A 106 2.23 5.09 -32.69
N ILE A 107 3.46 4.86 -32.23
CA ILE A 107 4.65 4.76 -33.11
C ILE A 107 4.48 3.65 -34.14
N ILE A 108 3.96 2.47 -33.74
CA ILE A 108 3.69 1.37 -34.66
C ILE A 108 2.66 1.77 -35.71
N ASN A 109 1.59 2.46 -35.30
CA ASN A 109 0.56 2.93 -36.23
C ASN A 109 1.11 3.95 -37.23
N ILE A 110 1.94 4.89 -36.76
CA ILE A 110 2.64 5.86 -37.62
C ILE A 110 3.55 5.14 -38.60
N LYS A 111 4.34 4.16 -38.15
CA LYS A 111 5.20 3.36 -39.02
C LYS A 111 4.41 2.65 -40.11
N LYS A 112 3.32 1.97 -39.74
CA LYS A 112 2.43 1.29 -40.71
C LYS A 112 1.84 2.26 -41.72
N ALA A 113 1.43 3.45 -41.28
CA ALA A 113 0.94 4.48 -42.17
C ALA A 113 2.04 4.95 -43.14
N MET A 114 3.26 5.22 -42.66
CA MET A 114 4.39 5.61 -43.50
C MET A 114 4.76 4.52 -44.51
N GLU A 115 4.73 3.24 -44.13
CA GLU A 115 4.96 2.12 -45.05
C GLU A 115 3.85 2.01 -46.12
N ALA A 116 2.60 2.27 -45.75
CA ALA A 116 1.47 2.27 -46.68
C ALA A 116 1.48 3.47 -47.66
N TYR A 117 2.00 4.63 -47.22
CA TYR A 117 2.09 5.84 -48.05
C TYR A 117 3.42 5.96 -48.83
N GLY A 118 4.51 5.36 -48.34
CA GLY A 118 5.83 5.40 -48.97
C GLY A 118 6.07 4.33 -50.04
N GLY A 119 5.08 3.47 -50.30
CA GLY A 119 5.15 2.44 -51.34
C GLY A 119 4.62 2.92 -52.69
N ASP A 120 5.37 3.79 -53.40
CA ASP A 120 5.48 3.81 -54.88
C ASP A 120 6.50 4.86 -55.38
N GLU A 121 7.80 4.72 -55.05
CA GLU A 121 8.85 5.54 -55.70
C GLU A 121 10.04 4.69 -56.20
N SER A 122 9.81 3.46 -56.66
CA SER A 122 10.91 2.62 -57.15
C SER A 122 10.61 1.75 -58.38
N GLN A 123 9.64 2.12 -59.23
CA GLN A 123 9.54 1.58 -60.60
C GLN A 123 8.95 2.60 -61.58
N LYS A 124 9.69 3.66 -61.90
CA LYS A 124 9.33 4.53 -63.03
C LYS A 124 10.54 5.16 -63.72
N ASP A 125 11.61 4.38 -63.88
CA ASP A 125 12.70 4.80 -64.78
C ASP A 125 13.48 3.59 -65.30
N SER A 126 12.89 2.87 -66.27
CA SER A 126 13.63 2.01 -67.21
C SER A 126 12.67 1.29 -68.16
N THR A 127 12.17 1.99 -69.18
CA THR A 127 11.99 1.50 -70.57
C THR A 127 11.13 2.50 -71.35
N GLU A 128 11.70 3.66 -71.67
CA GLU A 128 11.51 4.22 -73.01
C GLU A 128 12.64 3.66 -73.87
N GLY A 129 12.28 2.84 -74.85
CA GLY A 129 13.15 2.26 -75.88
C GLY A 129 12.31 1.99 -77.11
#